data_AF-A0A537H166-F1
#
_entry.id   AF-A0A537H166-F1
#
_cell.length_a   1.000
_cell.length_b   1.000
_cell.length_c   1.000
_cell.angle_alpha   90.00
_cell.angle_beta   90.00
_cell.angle_gamma   90.00
#
_symmetry.space_group_name_H-M   'P 1'
#
loop_
_entity.id
_entity.type
_entity.pdbx_description
1 polymer ?
#
loop_
_entity_poly.entity_id
_entity_poly.type
_entity_poly.pdbx_seq_one_letter_code
_entity_poly.pdbx_strand_id
1 'polypeptide(L)' 'MGKMMISLSDQAENLVRHEVEKVYHGRVGGLSIFFEQVLRDYFQGNGKPSKAVRMKNGKS' A
#
# COMPACT_ATOMS: atom_id res chain seq x y z
N MET A 1 2.09 -8.06 -16.43
CA MET A 1 1.97 -7.94 -14.96
C MET A 1 2.05 -9.35 -14.38
N GLY A 2 3.10 -9.65 -13.61
CA GLY A 2 3.21 -10.93 -12.90
C GLY A 2 2.34 -10.94 -11.65
N LYS A 3 1.89 -12.11 -11.21
CA LYS A 3 1.20 -12.28 -9.92
C LYS A 3 2.21 -12.76 -8.88
N MET A 4 2.16 -12.17 -7.68
CA MET A 4 2.96 -12.58 -6.52
C MET A 4 2.00 -13.01 -5.42
N MET A 5 2.34 -14.09 -4.73
CA MET A 5 1.69 -14.47 -3.48
C MET A 5 2.52 -13.97 -2.31
N ILE A 6 1.87 -13.32 -1.35
CA ILE A 6 2.49 -12.79 -0.13
C ILE A 6 1.75 -13.39 1.05
N SER A 7 2.50 -13.93 2.01
CA SER A 7 1.97 -14.36 3.30
C SER A 7 2.28 -13.29 4.34
N LEU A 8 1.30 -12.98 5.18
CA LEU A 8 1.44 -12.05 6.30
C LEU A 8 1.22 -12.82 7.60
N SER A 9 1.78 -12.31 8.70
CA SER A 9 1.29 -12.70 10.02
C SER A 9 -0.08 -12.05 10.27
N ASP A 10 -0.86 -12.63 11.20
CA ASP A 10 -2.19 -12.11 11.55
C ASP A 10 -2.14 -10.62 11.94
N GLN A 11 -1.11 -10.21 12.69
CA GLN A 11 -0.92 -8.82 13.10
C GLN A 11 -0.66 -7.90 11.90
N ALA A 12 0.18 -8.32 10.95
CA ALA A 12 0.49 -7.54 9.77
C ALA A 12 -0.73 -7.46 8.83
N GLU A 13 -1.49 -8.55 8.69
CA GLU A 13 -2.72 -8.55 7.92
C GLU A 13 -3.73 -7.57 8.50
N ASN A 14 -3.94 -7.59 9.82
CA ASN A 14 -4.91 -6.70 10.46
C ASN A 14 -4.55 -5.22 10.26
N LEU A 15 -3.26 -4.88 10.38
CA LEU A 15 -2.76 -3.53 10.16
C LEU A 15 -2.96 -3.08 8.70
N VAL A 16 -2.61 -3.95 7.74
CA VAL A 16 -2.80 -3.66 6.31
C VAL A 16 -4.27 -3.52 5.97
N ARG A 17 -5.14 -4.39 6.50
CA ARG A 17 -6.60 -4.31 6.28
C ARG A 17 -7.15 -2.98 6.78
N HIS A 18 -6.79 -2.56 7.99
CA HIS A 18 -7.25 -1.29 8.55
C HIS A 18 -6.83 -0.08 7.70
N GLU A 19 -5.57 -0.05 7.24
CA GLU A 19 -5.08 1.06 6.42
C GLU A 19 -5.69 1.05 5.02
N VAL A 20 -5.84 -0.14 4.42
CA VAL A 20 -6.46 -0.30 3.11
C VAL A 20 -7.92 0.10 3.15
N GLU A 21 -8.65 -0.30 4.20
CA GLU A 21 -10.05 0.10 4.38
C GLU A 21 -10.17 1.62 4.51
N LYS A 22 -9.31 2.26 5.29
CA LYS A 22 -9.31 3.71 5.46
C LYS A 22 -9.05 4.49 4.16
N VAL A 23 -8.10 4.03 3.33
CA VAL A 23 -7.63 4.77 2.15
C VAL A 23 -8.38 4.36 0.88
N TYR A 24 -8.81 3.10 0.78
CA TYR A 24 -9.40 2.49 -0.40
C TYR A 24 -10.83 1.97 -0.17
N HIS A 25 -11.55 2.51 0.83
CA HIS A 25 -12.94 2.15 1.10
C HIS A 25 -13.80 2.13 -0.17
N GLY A 26 -14.49 1.01 -0.42
CA GLY A 26 -15.36 0.84 -1.59
C GLY A 26 -14.64 0.65 -2.93
N ARG A 27 -13.31 0.55 -2.97
CA ARG A 27 -12.53 0.24 -4.19
C ARG A 27 -12.16 -1.23 -4.28
N VAL A 28 -12.41 -1.83 -5.43
CA VAL A 28 -11.95 -3.20 -5.75
C VAL A 28 -10.44 -3.20 -5.89
N GLY A 29 -9.77 -4.20 -5.28
CA GLY A 29 -8.32 -4.40 -5.43
C GLY A 29 -7.43 -3.52 -4.54
N GLY A 30 -7.97 -2.87 -3.50
CA GLY A 30 -7.21 -2.00 -2.59
C GLY A 30 -5.95 -2.64 -2.00
N LEU A 31 -6.01 -3.93 -1.64
CA LEU A 31 -4.85 -4.69 -1.16
C LEU A 31 -3.74 -4.80 -2.20
N SER A 32 -4.08 -5.10 -3.45
CA SER A 32 -3.09 -5.22 -4.54
C SER A 32 -2.42 -3.88 -4.83
N ILE A 33 -3.19 -2.79 -4.83
CA ILE A 33 -2.68 -1.43 -5.05
C ILE A 33 -1.74 -1.02 -3.91
N PHE A 34 -2.11 -1.32 -2.67
CA PHE A 34 -1.28 -1.04 -1.50
C PHE A 34 0.07 -1.75 -1.58
N PHE A 35 0.09 -3.05 -1.84
CA PHE A 35 1.36 -3.79 -1.95
C PHE A 35 2.17 -3.39 -3.18
N GLU A 36 1.53 -3.04 -4.29
CA GLU A 36 2.25 -2.50 -5.45
C GLU A 36 3.01 -1.22 -5.08
N GLN A 37 2.40 -0.31 -4.32
CA GLN A 37 3.05 0.90 -3.83
C GLN A 37 4.20 0.58 -2.87
N VAL A 38 3.99 -0.29 -1.88
CA VAL A 38 5.03 -0.68 -0.92
C VAL A 38 6.24 -1.28 -1.63
N LEU A 39 6.01 -2.22 -2.56
CA LEU A 39 7.09 -2.86 -3.31
C LEU A 39 7.77 -1.87 -4.24
N ARG A 40 6.99 -1.01 -4.92
CA ARG A 40 7.54 0.05 -5.77
C ARG A 40 8.45 0.98 -4.98
N ASP A 41 8.01 1.44 -3.81
CA ASP A 41 8.80 2.29 -2.93
C ASP A 41 10.04 1.57 -2.41
N TYR A 42 9.93 0.28 -2.06
CA TYR A 42 11.05 -0.53 -1.62
C TYR A 42 12.13 -0.67 -2.69
N PHE A 43 11.74 -1.04 -3.92
CA PHE A 43 12.69 -1.25 -5.03
C PHE A 43 13.18 0.05 -5.68
N GLN A 44 12.37 1.10 -5.70
CA GLN A 44 12.76 2.42 -6.25
C GLN A 44 13.48 3.28 -5.22
N GLY A 45 13.36 2.94 -3.94
CA GLY A 45 13.83 3.72 -2.80
C GLY A 45 15.31 3.60 -2.44
N ASN A 46 16.12 2.77 -3.11
CA ASN A 46 17.59 2.58 -2.94
C ASN A 46 18.31 3.61 -2.03
N GLY A 47 18.09 3.51 -0.71
CA GLY A 47 18.77 4.32 0.32
C GLY A 47 18.28 5.75 0.59
N LYS A 48 17.14 6.22 0.07
CA LYS A 48 16.59 7.54 0.45
C LYS A 48 15.28 7.37 1.23
N PRO A 49 15.07 8.08 2.36
CA PRO A 49 13.85 7.96 3.12
C PRO A 49 12.66 8.28 2.22
N SER A 50 11.76 7.31 2.08
CA SER A 50 10.50 7.44 1.34
C SER A 50 9.83 8.73 1.80
N LYS A 51 9.62 9.68 0.87
CA LYS A 51 8.80 10.85 1.17
C LYS A 51 7.42 10.29 1.46
N ALA A 52 7.05 10.28 2.74
CA ALA A 52 5.73 9.95 3.24
C ALA A 52 4.69 10.40 2.22
N VAL A 53 3.89 9.44 1.77
CA VAL A 53 2.83 9.60 0.77
C VAL A 53 2.15 10.93 1.02
N ARG A 54 2.45 11.92 0.19
CA ARG A 54 1.81 13.23 0.26
C ARG A 54 0.38 12.98 -0.20
N MET A 55 -0.52 12.73 0.76
CA MET A 55 -1.96 12.68 0.51
C MET A 55 -2.33 13.99 -0.17
N LYS A 56 -2.45 13.95 -1.49
CA LYS A 56 -3.02 15.02 -2.28
C LYS A 56 -4.52 14.91 -2.08
N ASN A 57 -5.02 15.42 -0.94
CA ASN A 57 -6.42 15.78 -0.82
C ASN A 57 -6.68 16.89 -1.83
N GLY A 58 -7.19 16.49 -2.99
CA GLY A 58 -7.57 17.38 -4.07
C GLY A 58 -9.08 17.61 -4.05
N LYS A 59 -9.41 18.89 -3.84
CA LYS A 59 -10.67 19.60 -4.17
C LYS A 59 -11.83 19.39 -3.17
N SER A 60 -12.54 20.43 -2.73
CA SER A 60 -12.71 21.80 -3.26
C SER A 60 -12.85 22.83 -2.16
#